data_AF-A0A8J6GJG3-F1
#
_entry.id   AF-A0A8J6GJG3-F1
#
_cell.length_a   1.000
_cell.length_b   1.000
_cell.length_c   1.000
_cell.angle_alpha   90.00
_cell.angle_beta   90.00
_cell.angle_gamma   90.00
#
_symmetry.space_group_name_H-M   'P 1'
#
loop_
_entity.id
_entity.type
_entity.pdbx_description
1 polymer ?
#
loop_
_entity_poly.entity_id
_entity_poly.type
_entity_poly.pdbx_seq_one_letter_code
_entity_poly.pdbx_strand_id
1 'polypeptide(L)'
;MLDRNKRIKPRPERFQNCKDLFDLILTCEERVYDQVVEDLNSREQETCQPVHVVNVDIQDNHEEATLGAFLICELCQCIQHTEDMENEIDELLQEFEEKSGRAFLHTVCFY
;
A
#
# COMPACT_ATOMS: atom_id res chain seq x y z
N MET A 1 -21.12 -6.88 3.42
CA MET A 1 -19.70 -6.96 3.00
C MET A 1 -19.53 -7.87 1.76
N LEU A 2 -19.95 -9.14 1.82
CA LEU A 2 -19.72 -10.11 0.73
C LEU A 2 -20.35 -9.72 -0.62
N ASP A 3 -21.59 -9.21 -0.62
CA ASP A 3 -22.24 -8.76 -1.87
C ASP A 3 -21.51 -7.59 -2.53
N ARG A 4 -20.94 -6.68 -1.73
CA ARG A 4 -20.10 -5.58 -2.25
C ARG A 4 -18.85 -6.15 -2.91
N ASN A 5 -18.16 -7.09 -2.24
CA ASN A 5 -16.93 -7.68 -2.76
C ASN A 5 -17.19 -8.44 -4.08
N LYS A 6 -18.29 -9.19 -4.16
CA LYS A 6 -18.71 -9.93 -5.36
C LYS A 6 -18.94 -9.04 -6.58
N ARG A 7 -19.37 -7.78 -6.38
CA ARG A 7 -19.54 -6.80 -7.46
C ARG A 7 -18.20 -6.25 -7.98
N ILE A 8 -17.14 -6.31 -7.19
CA ILE A 8 -15.81 -5.79 -7.55
C ILE A 8 -14.99 -6.89 -8.24
N LYS A 9 -14.93 -8.09 -7.66
CA LYS A 9 -14.15 -9.22 -8.21
C LYS A 9 -14.73 -10.59 -7.82
N PRO A 10 -14.44 -11.67 -8.57
CA PRO A 10 -15.11 -12.97 -8.38
C PRO A 10 -14.69 -13.70 -7.10
N ARG A 11 -13.45 -13.52 -6.62
CA ARG A 11 -12.90 -14.20 -5.43
C ARG A 11 -11.79 -13.37 -4.77
N PRO A 12 -11.49 -13.58 -3.47
CA PRO A 12 -10.28 -13.06 -2.87
C PRO A 12 -9.03 -13.67 -3.54
N GLU A 13 -7.93 -12.93 -3.48
CA GLU A 13 -6.66 -13.30 -4.09
C GLU A 13 -5.57 -13.17 -3.04
N ARG A 14 -4.60 -14.08 -3.09
CA ARG A 14 -3.47 -14.10 -2.17
C ARG A 14 -2.27 -13.47 -2.86
N PHE A 15 -1.69 -12.44 -2.26
CA PHE A 15 -0.58 -11.66 -2.83
C PHE A 15 0.63 -12.52 -3.22
N GLN A 16 1.01 -13.49 -2.39
CA GLN A 16 2.17 -14.37 -2.65
C GLN A 16 2.03 -15.23 -3.92
N ASN A 17 0.81 -15.40 -4.44
CA ASN A 17 0.55 -16.14 -5.67
C ASN A 17 0.47 -15.22 -6.91
N CYS A 18 0.50 -13.89 -6.72
CA CYS A 18 0.40 -12.90 -7.78
C CYS A 18 1.79 -12.46 -8.25
N LYS A 19 1.93 -12.27 -9.56
CA LYS A 19 3.16 -11.82 -10.25
C LYS A 19 2.96 -10.48 -10.99
N ASP A 20 1.87 -9.79 -10.72
CA ASP A 20 1.63 -8.46 -11.28
C ASP A 20 2.63 -7.45 -10.71
N LEU A 21 2.93 -6.43 -11.54
CA LEU A 21 3.83 -5.33 -11.21
C LEU A 21 3.01 -4.12 -10.77
N PHE A 22 3.47 -3.45 -9.72
CA PHE A 22 2.84 -2.26 -9.15
C PHE A 22 3.89 -1.19 -8.89
N ASP A 23 3.53 0.08 -9.04
CA ASP A 23 4.42 1.20 -8.65
C ASP A 23 4.37 1.44 -7.13
N LEU A 24 3.20 1.23 -6.53
CA LEU A 24 2.92 1.41 -5.11
C LEU A 24 2.03 0.29 -4.57
N ILE A 25 2.43 -0.30 -3.45
CA ILE A 25 1.67 -1.29 -2.68
C ILE A 25 1.33 -0.67 -1.32
N LEU A 26 0.05 -0.69 -0.97
CA LEU A 26 -0.44 -0.23 0.32
C LEU A 26 -0.90 -1.41 1.18
N THR A 27 -0.42 -1.49 2.41
CA THR A 27 -0.84 -2.49 3.40
C THR A 27 -1.67 -1.85 4.51
N CYS A 28 -2.60 -2.62 5.08
CA CYS A 28 -3.56 -2.12 6.06
C CYS A 28 -3.19 -2.40 7.52
N GLU A 29 -2.10 -3.14 7.76
CA GLU A 29 -1.55 -3.42 9.09
C GLU A 29 -0.07 -3.86 8.97
N GLU A 30 0.73 -3.55 9.98
CA GLU A 30 2.18 -3.87 10.03
C GLU A 30 2.47 -5.37 9.77
N ARG A 31 1.61 -6.27 10.26
CA ARG A 31 1.79 -7.71 10.00
C ARG A 31 1.66 -8.06 8.52
N VAL A 32 0.79 -7.39 7.78
CA VAL A 32 0.62 -7.60 6.34
C VAL A 32 1.78 -6.96 5.58
N TYR A 33 2.25 -5.79 6.05
CA TYR A 33 3.48 -5.16 5.55
C TYR A 33 4.67 -6.12 5.60
N ASP A 34 4.95 -6.70 6.76
CA ASP A 34 6.04 -7.67 6.93
C ASP A 34 5.91 -8.85 5.96
N GLN A 35 4.70 -9.39 5.79
CA GLN A 35 4.44 -10.51 4.89
C GLN A 35 4.63 -10.15 3.41
N VAL A 36 4.34 -8.91 3.01
CA VAL A 36 4.56 -8.42 1.65
C VAL A 36 6.04 -8.22 1.41
N VAL A 37 6.74 -7.57 2.33
CA VAL A 37 8.18 -7.29 2.24
C VAL A 37 8.99 -8.59 2.23
N GLU A 38 8.66 -9.55 3.11
CA GLU A 38 9.29 -10.88 3.14
C GLU A 38 9.09 -11.63 1.81
N ASP A 39 7.85 -11.63 1.29
CA ASP A 39 7.54 -12.31 0.03
C ASP A 39 8.29 -11.69 -1.15
N LEU A 40 8.29 -10.35 -1.28
CA LEU A 40 9.01 -9.66 -2.34
C LEU A 40 10.52 -9.87 -2.25
N ASN A 41 11.12 -9.77 -1.05
CA ASN A 41 12.55 -10.00 -0.85
C ASN A 41 12.99 -11.45 -1.05
N SER A 42 12.07 -12.42 -0.90
CA SER A 42 12.36 -13.84 -1.16
C SER A 42 12.31 -14.23 -2.63
N ARG A 43 11.72 -13.39 -3.49
CA ARG A 43 11.66 -13.61 -4.94
C ARG A 43 13.01 -13.27 -5.59
N GLU A 44 13.36 -13.99 -6.64
CA GLU A 44 14.51 -13.60 -7.47
C GLU A 44 14.19 -12.29 -8.20
N GLN A 45 15.11 -11.32 -8.12
CA GLN A 45 14.96 -10.01 -8.74
C GLN A 45 15.34 -10.12 -10.22
N GLU A 46 14.35 -10.06 -11.11
CA GLU A 46 14.57 -10.21 -12.56
C GLU A 46 14.84 -8.87 -13.25
N THR A 47 14.15 -7.81 -12.81
CA THR A 47 14.14 -6.50 -13.50
C THR A 47 14.86 -5.42 -12.71
N CYS A 48 15.03 -5.61 -11.40
CA CYS A 48 15.46 -4.60 -10.45
C CYS A 48 14.61 -3.31 -10.51
N GLN A 49 13.36 -3.41 -10.98
CA GLN A 49 12.42 -2.28 -10.96
C GLN A 49 11.94 -2.06 -9.51
N PRO A 50 12.02 -0.84 -8.97
CA PRO A 50 11.57 -0.56 -7.62
C PRO A 50 10.03 -0.62 -7.52
N VAL A 51 9.55 -1.03 -6.35
CA VAL A 51 8.15 -0.88 -5.92
C VAL A 51 8.13 -0.33 -4.51
N HIS A 52 7.33 0.73 -4.31
CA HIS A 52 7.16 1.34 -3.00
C HIS A 52 6.13 0.53 -2.20
N VAL A 53 6.45 0.16 -0.98
CA VAL A 53 5.53 -0.51 -0.05
C VAL A 53 5.30 0.42 1.12
N VAL A 54 4.04 0.82 1.33
CA VAL A 54 3.65 1.75 2.40
C VAL A 54 2.60 1.09 3.30
N ASN A 55 2.79 1.13 4.61
CA ASN A 55 1.81 0.66 5.58
C ASN A 55 0.95 1.80 6.11
N VAL A 56 -0.36 1.56 6.16
CA VAL A 56 -1.34 2.41 6.86
C VAL A 56 -2.07 1.53 7.86
N ASP A 57 -1.83 1.70 9.16
CA ASP A 57 -2.53 0.91 10.17
C ASP A 57 -4.03 1.29 10.20
N ILE A 58 -4.87 0.33 9.83
CA ILE A 58 -6.32 0.45 9.78
C ILE A 58 -6.92 -0.68 10.60
N GLN A 59 -7.71 -0.32 11.61
CA GLN A 59 -8.36 -1.33 12.44
C GLN A 59 -9.38 -2.15 11.63
N ASP A 60 -9.46 -3.44 11.90
CA ASP A 60 -10.36 -4.38 11.22
C ASP A 60 -11.83 -4.23 11.70
N ASN A 61 -12.42 -3.09 11.40
CA ASN A 61 -13.83 -2.80 11.59
C ASN A 61 -14.37 -1.96 10.42
N HIS A 62 -15.70 -1.91 10.27
CA HIS A 62 -16.31 -1.26 9.11
C HIS A 62 -16.11 0.27 9.03
N GLU A 63 -16.08 0.93 10.18
CA GLU A 63 -15.98 2.39 10.26
C GLU A 63 -14.54 2.82 9.94
N GLU A 64 -13.56 2.22 10.61
CA GLU A 64 -12.14 2.46 10.37
C GLU A 64 -11.70 2.03 8.97
N ALA A 65 -12.23 0.92 8.44
CA ALA A 65 -11.95 0.53 7.05
C ALA A 65 -12.46 1.56 6.03
N THR A 66 -13.56 2.26 6.35
CA THR A 66 -14.09 3.31 5.47
C THR A 66 -13.25 4.58 5.57
N LEU A 67 -12.87 4.99 6.77
CA LEU A 67 -11.98 6.14 6.99
C LEU A 67 -10.60 5.90 6.37
N GLY A 68 -10.01 4.72 6.62
CA GLY A 68 -8.74 4.29 6.04
C GLY A 68 -8.78 4.23 4.51
N ALA A 69 -9.90 3.80 3.91
CA ALA A 69 -10.05 3.82 2.46
C ALA A 69 -10.05 5.25 1.88
N PHE A 70 -10.66 6.22 2.57
CA PHE A 70 -10.59 7.63 2.15
C PHE A 70 -9.18 8.19 2.29
N LEU A 71 -8.50 7.90 3.40
CA LEU A 71 -7.12 8.32 3.63
C LEU A 71 -6.17 7.75 2.56
N ILE A 72 -6.30 6.46 2.25
CA ILE A 72 -5.56 5.80 1.15
C ILE A 72 -5.84 6.49 -0.18
N CYS A 73 -7.11 6.80 -0.47
CA CYS A 73 -7.48 7.47 -1.71
C CYS A 73 -6.83 8.87 -1.82
N GLU A 74 -6.84 9.64 -0.73
CA GLU A 74 -6.21 10.96 -0.67
C GLU A 74 -4.69 10.87 -0.85
N LEU A 75 -4.03 9.92 -0.17
CA LEU A 75 -2.60 9.68 -0.31
C LEU A 75 -2.24 9.32 -1.76
N CYS A 76 -2.95 8.38 -2.38
CA CYS A 76 -2.73 8.01 -3.78
C CYS A 76 -2.95 9.19 -4.73
N GLN A 77 -3.94 10.05 -4.47
CA GLN A 77 -4.15 11.25 -5.26
C GLN A 77 -2.97 12.21 -5.10
N CYS A 78 -2.51 12.49 -3.89
CA CYS A 78 -1.36 13.37 -3.67
C CYS A 78 -0.11 12.86 -4.39
N ILE A 79 0.20 11.56 -4.27
CA ILE A 79 1.33 10.93 -4.97
C ILE A 79 1.14 11.00 -6.50
N GLN A 80 -0.08 10.88 -7.01
CA GLN A 80 -0.32 10.99 -8.47
C GLN A 80 -0.07 12.41 -9.02
N HIS A 81 -0.14 13.44 -8.17
CA HIS A 81 0.07 14.83 -8.58
C HIS A 81 1.53 15.30 -8.48
N THR A 82 2.43 14.49 -7.92
CA THR A 82 3.87 14.80 -7.88
C THR A 82 4.51 14.61 -9.25
N GLU A 83 5.52 15.42 -9.57
CA GLU A 83 6.28 15.24 -10.82
C GLU A 83 7.29 14.09 -10.69
N ASP A 84 7.85 13.88 -9.49
CA ASP A 84 8.83 12.84 -9.20
C ASP A 84 8.47 12.06 -7.93
N MET A 85 7.73 10.95 -8.11
CA MET A 85 7.25 10.13 -6.99
C MET A 85 8.39 9.55 -6.14
N GLU A 86 9.49 9.11 -6.76
CA GLU A 86 10.59 8.46 -6.03
C GLU A 86 11.29 9.43 -5.07
N ASN A 87 11.37 10.72 -5.44
CA ASN A 87 12.01 11.75 -4.62
C ASN A 87 11.04 12.45 -3.66
N GLU A 88 9.75 12.53 -3.99
CA GLU A 88 8.76 13.31 -3.22
C GLU A 88 7.95 12.45 -2.22
N ILE A 89 7.93 11.12 -2.36
CA ILE A 89 7.08 10.25 -1.53
C ILE A 89 7.39 10.37 -0.03
N ASP A 90 8.66 10.46 0.36
CA ASP A 90 9.05 10.55 1.78
C ASP A 90 8.54 11.86 2.41
N GLU A 91 8.66 12.98 1.69
CA GLU A 91 8.17 14.29 2.14
C GLU A 91 6.64 14.29 2.24
N LEU A 92 5.95 13.72 1.25
CA LEU A 92 4.51 13.57 1.29
C LEU A 92 4.05 12.70 2.45
N LEU A 93 4.68 11.56 2.69
CA LEU A 93 4.33 10.69 3.80
C LEU A 93 4.50 11.42 5.12
N GLN A 94 5.59 12.18 5.31
CA GLN A 94 5.81 12.99 6.50
C GLN A 94 4.72 14.06 6.69
N GLU A 95 4.32 14.77 5.63
CA GLU A 95 3.20 15.72 5.72
C GLU A 95 1.88 15.03 6.12
N PHE A 96 1.63 13.84 5.58
CA PHE A 96 0.45 13.05 5.91
C PHE A 96 0.50 12.53 7.34
N GLU A 97 1.67 12.16 7.87
CA GLU A 97 1.83 11.80 9.29
C GLU A 97 1.45 12.97 10.19
N GLU A 98 1.94 14.18 9.88
CA GLU A 98 1.63 15.39 10.65
C GLU A 98 0.13 15.76 10.58
N LYS A 99 -0.50 15.63 9.40
CA LYS A 99 -1.91 15.96 9.19
C LYS A 99 -2.86 14.93 9.80
N SER A 100 -2.55 13.65 9.65
CA SER A 100 -3.44 12.54 10.05
C SER A 100 -3.18 12.03 11.48
N GLY A 101 -2.00 12.31 12.04
CA GLY A 101 -1.55 11.76 13.32
C GLY A 101 -1.32 10.25 13.29
N ARG A 102 -1.18 9.66 12.11
CA ARG A 102 -0.91 8.23 11.90
C ARG A 102 0.51 8.07 11.38
N ALA A 103 1.20 7.02 11.81
CA ALA A 103 2.51 6.68 11.27
C ALA A 103 2.37 5.87 9.98
N PHE A 104 3.23 6.15 9.00
CA PHE A 104 3.35 5.40 7.76
C PHE A 104 4.70 4.70 7.75
N LEU A 105 4.69 3.37 7.64
CA LEU A 105 5.93 2.64 7.35
C LEU A 105 6.15 2.68 5.85
N HIS A 106 7.38 2.89 5.41
CA HIS A 106 7.72 2.90 4.00
C HIS A 106 9.02 2.15 3.75
N THR A 107 9.02 1.34 2.69
CA THR A 107 10.22 0.70 2.16
C THR A 107 10.10 0.54 0.64
N VAL A 108 11.22 0.20 0.02
CA VAL A 108 11.30 -0.11 -1.41
C VAL A 108 11.74 -1.56 -1.55
N CYS A 109 10.97 -2.33 -2.30
CA CYS A 109 11.35 -3.66 -2.75
C CYS A 109 11.67 -3.62 -4.25
N PHE A 110 12.21 -4.71 -4.79
CA PHE A 110 12.60 -4.80 -6.20
C PHE A 110 12.02 -6.05 -6.83
N TYR A 111 11.52 -5.93 -8.06
CA TYR A 111 11.01 -7.03 -8.88
C TYR A 111 12.10 -7.76 -9.67
#